data_AF-A0A367WNY0-F1
#
_entry.id   AF-A0A367WNY0-F1
#
_cell.length_a   1.000
_cell.length_b   1.000
_cell.length_c   1.000
_cell.angle_alpha   90.00
_cell.angle_beta   90.00
_cell.angle_gamma   90.00
#
_symmetry.space_group_name_H-M   'P 1'
#
loop_
_entity.id
_entity.type
_entity.pdbx_description
1 polymer ?
#
loop_
_entity_poly.entity_id
_entity_poly.type
_entity_poly.pdbx_seq_one_letter_code
_entity_poly.pdbx_strand_id
1 'polypeptide(L)'
;MSPVTSILENSFADAGRQEDACWENLTRARAFIVQRASVPEVTARKWMSIIESGNKPLSDPENASILEKIGRWAGPDATANWVNAYRSFGEAAGRVHRAGIELADHAGIDVRGRLEALRDQGSLRQRLIAIAARVNPTVDIHLPKELFAEGPGLIASGLKSSDRTEVAGMYEPMKHLVTVSISPRFDREDTAWHESWHSIEPVLSEKEKATLQRAFPTNSHMTSTERVAVAFARWAKLRDRLPQGENRKERAAYVKLREALLTAEQKPVGEIFEKAYDGSLGRRMSVMMANANPAFLAKSQSQRPSATKSLDTNSEAIRAPVKSARRTRRNRR
;
A
#
# COMPACT_ATOMS: atom_id res chain seq x y z
N MET A 1 0.04 37.31 -15.78
CA MET A 1 -0.86 36.17 -15.51
C MET A 1 -2.29 36.66 -15.54
N SER A 2 -3.21 35.91 -16.14
CA SER A 2 -4.62 36.32 -16.17
C SER A 2 -5.26 36.06 -14.79
N PRO A 3 -6.21 36.91 -14.33
CA PRO A 3 -6.96 36.66 -13.09
C PRO A 3 -7.64 35.29 -13.04
N VAL A 4 -8.04 34.76 -14.19
CA VAL A 4 -8.65 33.42 -14.33
C VAL A 4 -7.64 32.32 -14.03
N THR A 5 -6.40 32.45 -14.51
CA THR A 5 -5.33 31.48 -14.25
C THR A 5 -5.04 31.36 -12.76
N SER A 6 -4.92 32.48 -12.04
CA SER A 6 -4.67 32.45 -10.60
C SER A 6 -5.82 31.86 -9.78
N ILE A 7 -7.07 32.04 -10.21
CA ILE A 7 -8.24 31.40 -9.58
C ILE A 7 -8.18 29.87 -9.77
N LEU A 8 -7.82 29.41 -10.96
CA LEU A 8 -7.72 27.99 -11.27
C LEU A 8 -6.51 27.32 -10.58
N GLU A 9 -5.38 28.03 -10.46
CA GLU A 9 -4.23 27.56 -9.67
C GLU A 9 -4.58 27.39 -8.19
N ASN A 10 -5.31 28.34 -7.61
CA ASN A 10 -5.81 28.22 -6.24
C ASN A 10 -6.82 27.07 -6.11
N SER A 11 -7.77 26.94 -7.04
CA SER A 11 -8.73 25.83 -7.07
C SER A 11 -8.04 24.46 -7.13
N PHE A 12 -6.99 24.35 -7.96
CA PHE A 12 -6.18 23.14 -8.06
C PHE A 12 -5.40 22.85 -6.78
N ALA A 13 -4.76 23.87 -6.19
CA ALA A 13 -4.05 23.74 -4.92
C ALA A 13 -5.00 23.35 -3.76
N ASP A 14 -6.21 23.90 -3.74
CA ASP A 14 -7.24 23.61 -2.73
C ASP A 14 -7.75 22.17 -2.86
N ALA A 15 -7.99 21.73 -4.10
CA ALA A 15 -8.33 20.34 -4.38
C ALA A 15 -7.21 19.39 -3.91
N GLY A 16 -5.93 19.74 -4.15
CA GLY A 16 -4.78 18.95 -3.70
C GLY A 16 -4.73 18.81 -2.17
N ARG A 17 -4.92 19.91 -1.44
CA ARG A 17 -5.00 19.86 0.03
C ARG A 17 -6.16 19.01 0.53
N GLN A 18 -7.29 19.02 -0.18
CA GLN A 18 -8.44 18.18 0.15
C GLN A 18 -8.15 16.69 -0.13
N GLU A 19 -7.45 16.37 -1.22
CA GLU A 19 -6.98 15.02 -1.51
C GLU A 19 -6.03 14.52 -0.42
N ASP A 20 -5.06 15.33 0.02
CA ASP A 20 -4.15 14.99 1.11
C ASP A 20 -4.89 14.71 2.43
N ALA A 21 -5.87 15.54 2.79
CA ALA A 21 -6.70 15.30 3.97
C ALA A 21 -7.53 14.01 3.85
N CYS A 22 -8.08 13.72 2.67
CA CYS A 22 -8.78 12.46 2.41
C CYS A 22 -7.84 11.26 2.46
N TRP A 23 -6.58 11.41 2.03
CA TRP A 23 -5.55 10.39 2.14
C TRP A 23 -5.18 10.08 3.60
N GLU A 24 -5.01 11.11 4.43
CA GLU A 24 -4.80 10.95 5.88
C GLU A 24 -5.98 10.22 6.52
N ASN A 25 -7.21 10.57 6.14
CA ASN A 25 -8.41 9.87 6.61
C ASN A 25 -8.42 8.40 6.22
N LEU A 26 -8.11 8.09 4.95
CA LEU A 26 -8.01 6.71 4.47
C LEU A 26 -6.92 5.94 5.21
N THR A 27 -5.75 6.55 5.44
CA THR A 27 -4.64 5.96 6.20
C THR A 27 -5.06 5.64 7.63
N ARG A 28 -5.74 6.56 8.31
CA ARG A 28 -6.30 6.33 9.64
C ARG A 28 -7.35 5.22 9.63
N ALA A 29 -8.22 5.17 8.63
CA ALA A 29 -9.23 4.13 8.51
C ALA A 29 -8.62 2.73 8.27
N ARG A 30 -7.56 2.62 7.46
CA ARG A 30 -6.79 1.38 7.30
C ARG A 30 -6.17 0.93 8.63
N ALA A 31 -5.53 1.84 9.36
CA ALA A 31 -4.96 1.55 10.66
C ALA A 31 -6.04 1.07 11.65
N PHE A 32 -7.24 1.65 11.58
CA PHE A 32 -8.37 1.23 12.41
C PHE A 32 -8.90 -0.17 12.06
N ILE A 33 -8.96 -0.53 10.76
CA ILE A 33 -9.27 -1.91 10.33
C ILE A 33 -8.25 -2.87 10.92
N VAL A 34 -6.96 -2.58 10.75
CA VAL A 34 -5.86 -3.40 11.25
C VAL A 34 -5.94 -3.58 12.77
N GLN A 35 -6.18 -2.49 13.50
CA GLN A 35 -6.28 -2.50 14.96
C GLN A 35 -7.42 -3.40 15.46
N ARG A 36 -8.53 -3.47 14.73
CA ARG A 36 -9.71 -4.25 15.13
C ARG A 36 -9.76 -5.66 14.57
N ALA A 37 -8.99 -5.93 13.51
CA ALA A 37 -9.05 -7.18 12.80
C ALA A 37 -8.71 -8.37 13.70
N SER A 38 -9.56 -9.39 13.69
CA SER A 38 -9.30 -10.68 14.35
C SER A 38 -8.26 -11.55 13.62
N VAL A 39 -7.65 -11.04 12.55
CA VAL A 39 -6.66 -11.72 11.71
C VAL A 39 -5.34 -10.94 11.76
N PRO A 40 -4.21 -11.57 11.39
CA PRO A 40 -2.95 -10.84 11.31
C PRO A 40 -3.07 -9.59 10.43
N GLU A 41 -2.40 -8.51 10.83
CA GLU A 41 -2.37 -7.23 10.11
C GLU A 41 -2.06 -7.40 8.61
N VAL A 42 -1.09 -8.25 8.29
CA VAL A 42 -0.74 -8.63 6.91
C VAL A 42 -1.93 -9.13 6.10
N THR A 43 -2.77 -9.97 6.71
CA THR A 43 -3.96 -10.49 6.05
C THR A 43 -4.96 -9.36 5.80
N ALA A 44 -5.26 -8.56 6.82
CA ALA A 44 -6.17 -7.42 6.68
C ALA A 44 -5.70 -6.44 5.58
N ARG A 45 -4.41 -6.04 5.60
CA ARG A 45 -3.82 -5.12 4.62
C ARG A 45 -3.81 -5.69 3.20
N LYS A 46 -3.51 -6.98 3.02
CA LYS A 46 -3.56 -7.64 1.71
C LYS A 46 -4.95 -7.53 1.09
N TRP A 47 -5.99 -7.83 1.86
CA TRP A 47 -7.37 -7.78 1.37
C TRP A 47 -7.87 -6.35 1.13
N MET A 48 -7.49 -5.40 2.00
CA MET A 48 -7.75 -3.98 1.76
C MET A 48 -7.10 -3.51 0.45
N SER A 49 -5.85 -3.90 0.20
CA SER A 49 -5.12 -3.54 -1.03
C SER A 49 -5.80 -4.06 -2.31
N ILE A 50 -6.40 -5.26 -2.27
CA ILE A 50 -7.15 -5.80 -3.42
C ILE A 50 -8.34 -4.90 -3.75
N ILE A 51 -9.10 -4.48 -2.74
CA ILE A 51 -10.22 -3.55 -2.92
C ILE A 51 -9.75 -2.18 -3.43
N GLU A 52 -8.74 -1.63 -2.77
CA GLU A 52 -8.23 -0.29 -3.07
C GLU A 52 -7.55 -0.19 -4.44
N SER A 53 -7.15 -1.33 -5.03
CA SER A 53 -6.59 -1.38 -6.38
C SER A 53 -7.55 -0.86 -7.46
N GLY A 54 -8.86 -0.80 -7.19
CA GLY A 54 -9.85 -0.28 -8.12
C GLY A 54 -10.06 -1.13 -9.38
N ASN A 55 -9.42 -2.30 -9.48
CA ASN A 55 -9.50 -3.19 -10.65
C ASN A 55 -10.93 -3.67 -10.96
N LYS A 56 -11.79 -3.70 -9.95
CA LYS A 56 -13.19 -4.12 -10.04
C LYS A 56 -14.06 -3.22 -9.17
N PRO A 57 -15.34 -3.01 -9.52
CA PRO A 57 -16.25 -2.24 -8.67
C PRO A 57 -16.46 -2.96 -7.32
N LEU A 58 -16.82 -2.21 -6.28
CA LEU A 58 -17.12 -2.78 -4.96
C LEU A 58 -18.32 -3.75 -4.98
N SER A 59 -19.20 -3.61 -5.99
CA SER A 59 -20.34 -4.50 -6.23
C SER A 59 -19.97 -5.81 -6.93
N ASP A 60 -18.73 -5.96 -7.41
CA ASP A 60 -18.28 -7.22 -8.00
C ASP A 60 -18.33 -8.35 -6.97
N PRO A 61 -18.76 -9.58 -7.32
CA PRO A 61 -18.89 -10.67 -6.36
C PRO A 61 -17.59 -10.99 -5.61
N GLU A 62 -16.44 -10.85 -6.24
CA GLU A 62 -15.14 -11.09 -5.60
C GLU A 62 -14.86 -10.02 -4.54
N ASN A 63 -15.01 -8.74 -4.91
CA ASN A 63 -14.83 -7.62 -3.99
C ASN A 63 -15.86 -7.63 -2.85
N ALA A 64 -17.12 -7.96 -3.13
CA ALA A 64 -18.16 -8.09 -2.11
C ALA A 64 -17.81 -9.17 -1.08
N SER A 65 -17.29 -10.33 -1.53
CA SER A 65 -16.79 -11.38 -0.63
C SER A 65 -15.60 -10.91 0.23
N ILE A 66 -14.71 -10.10 -0.34
CA ILE A 66 -13.57 -9.52 0.39
C ILE A 66 -14.06 -8.52 1.45
N LEU A 67 -14.99 -7.64 1.11
CA LEU A 67 -15.59 -6.68 2.05
C LEU A 67 -16.31 -7.39 3.19
N GLU A 68 -17.03 -8.48 2.90
CA GLU A 68 -17.68 -9.31 3.92
C GLU A 68 -16.64 -9.91 4.88
N LYS A 69 -15.53 -10.46 4.35
CA LYS A 69 -14.44 -10.99 5.16
C LYS A 69 -13.84 -9.92 6.08
N ILE A 70 -13.53 -8.74 5.55
CA ILE A 70 -13.00 -7.61 6.33
C ILE A 70 -14.02 -7.19 7.39
N GLY A 71 -15.31 -7.13 7.05
CA GLY A 71 -16.42 -6.89 7.98
C GLY A 71 -16.49 -7.88 9.14
N ARG A 72 -16.26 -9.18 8.88
CA ARG A 72 -16.18 -10.19 9.95
C ARG A 72 -14.95 -10.01 10.84
N TRP A 73 -13.84 -9.52 10.30
CA TRP A 73 -12.59 -9.35 11.05
C TRP A 73 -12.60 -8.09 11.93
N ALA A 74 -12.96 -6.95 11.36
CA ALA A 74 -12.81 -5.64 12.00
C ALA A 74 -14.14 -5.04 12.51
N GLY A 75 -15.27 -5.64 12.10
CA GLY A 75 -16.62 -5.17 12.37
C GLY A 75 -17.20 -4.33 11.21
N PRO A 76 -18.53 -4.33 11.04
CA PRO A 76 -19.19 -3.66 9.92
C PRO A 76 -18.95 -2.14 9.90
N ASP A 77 -18.91 -1.48 11.07
CA ASP A 77 -18.72 -0.03 11.16
C ASP A 77 -17.32 0.40 10.73
N ALA A 78 -16.30 -0.37 11.12
CA ALA A 78 -14.91 -0.10 10.73
C ALA A 78 -14.74 -0.27 9.22
N THR A 79 -15.31 -1.34 8.65
CA THR A 79 -15.31 -1.60 7.21
C THR A 79 -16.07 -0.52 6.45
N ALA A 80 -17.23 -0.09 6.92
CA ALA A 80 -17.98 1.00 6.31
C ALA A 80 -17.21 2.32 6.33
N ASN A 81 -16.57 2.66 7.46
CA ASN A 81 -15.73 3.86 7.56
C ASN A 81 -14.55 3.82 6.58
N TRP A 82 -13.84 2.69 6.51
CA TRP A 82 -12.74 2.51 5.56
C TRP A 82 -13.21 2.59 4.10
N VAL A 83 -14.32 1.93 3.73
CA VAL A 83 -14.89 2.03 2.38
C VAL A 83 -15.30 3.46 2.05
N ASN A 84 -15.89 4.19 3.00
CA ASN A 84 -16.27 5.59 2.81
C ASN A 84 -15.04 6.49 2.66
N ALA A 85 -13.98 6.27 3.44
CA ALA A 85 -12.72 6.99 3.31
C ALA A 85 -12.05 6.69 1.96
N TYR A 86 -12.09 5.43 1.50
CA TYR A 86 -11.59 5.04 0.19
C TYR A 86 -12.35 5.74 -0.95
N ARG A 87 -13.69 5.75 -0.90
CA ARG A 87 -14.52 6.48 -1.87
C ARG A 87 -14.26 7.98 -1.84
N SER A 88 -14.17 8.56 -0.65
CA SER A 88 -13.91 10.00 -0.46
C SER A 88 -12.55 10.38 -1.04
N PHE A 89 -11.53 9.55 -0.84
CA PHE A 89 -10.22 9.73 -1.46
C PHE A 89 -10.31 9.62 -2.99
N GLY A 90 -11.02 8.62 -3.52
CA GLY A 90 -11.24 8.50 -4.96
C GLY A 90 -11.97 9.70 -5.57
N GLU A 91 -12.97 10.25 -4.89
CA GLU A 91 -13.67 11.47 -5.28
C GLU A 91 -12.76 12.71 -5.21
N ALA A 92 -11.97 12.86 -4.15
CA ALA A 92 -11.04 13.97 -3.99
C ALA A 92 -9.95 13.95 -5.07
N ALA A 93 -9.37 12.78 -5.34
CA ALA A 93 -8.45 12.57 -6.47
C ALA A 93 -9.13 12.93 -7.81
N GLY A 94 -10.41 12.55 -7.99
CA GLY A 94 -11.21 12.97 -9.14
C GLY A 94 -11.46 14.48 -9.24
N ARG A 95 -11.58 15.19 -8.12
CA ARG A 95 -11.71 16.66 -8.08
C ARG A 95 -10.40 17.34 -8.43
N VAL A 96 -9.28 16.89 -7.87
CA VAL A 96 -7.93 17.35 -8.26
C VAL A 96 -7.74 17.17 -9.75
N HIS A 97 -8.18 16.02 -10.28
CA HIS A 97 -8.14 15.75 -11.70
C HIS A 97 -8.95 16.77 -12.52
N ARG A 98 -10.21 17.04 -12.16
CA ARG A 98 -11.07 18.02 -12.89
C ARG A 98 -10.56 19.45 -12.79
N ALA A 99 -10.22 19.91 -11.57
CA ALA A 99 -9.63 21.23 -11.34
C ALA A 99 -8.31 21.37 -12.11
N GLY A 100 -7.59 20.26 -12.20
CA GLY A 100 -6.48 20.10 -13.11
C GLY A 100 -6.89 20.43 -14.54
N ILE A 101 -7.74 19.62 -15.17
CA ILE A 101 -8.18 19.79 -16.57
C ILE A 101 -8.59 21.24 -16.86
N GLU A 102 -9.42 21.83 -16.00
CA GLU A 102 -9.90 23.22 -16.13
C GLU A 102 -8.73 24.22 -16.15
N LEU A 103 -7.72 24.02 -15.29
CA LEU A 103 -6.50 24.82 -15.30
C LEU A 103 -5.74 24.68 -16.63
N ALA A 104 -5.68 23.50 -17.26
CA ALA A 104 -5.01 23.38 -18.56
C ALA A 104 -5.73 23.97 -19.73
N ASP A 105 -7.04 23.75 -19.79
CA ASP A 105 -7.84 24.25 -20.90
C ASP A 105 -7.76 25.79 -20.96
N HIS A 106 -7.54 26.44 -19.80
CA HIS A 106 -7.34 27.89 -19.70
C HIS A 106 -5.89 28.38 -19.74
N ALA A 107 -4.91 27.58 -19.31
CA ALA A 107 -3.50 28.00 -19.26
C ALA A 107 -2.70 27.70 -20.55
N GLY A 108 -3.29 26.96 -21.50
CA GLY A 108 -2.63 26.56 -22.75
C GLY A 108 -1.78 25.30 -22.59
N ILE A 109 -1.47 24.70 -23.75
CA ILE A 109 -1.04 23.32 -24.01
C ILE A 109 0.03 22.72 -23.06
N ASP A 110 0.86 23.54 -22.40
CA ASP A 110 1.91 23.07 -21.47
C ASP A 110 1.34 22.51 -20.14
N VAL A 111 0.11 22.90 -19.77
CA VAL A 111 -0.53 22.39 -18.55
C VAL A 111 -1.23 21.05 -18.82
N ARG A 112 -1.73 20.78 -20.04
CA ARG A 112 -2.43 19.51 -20.37
C ARG A 112 -1.53 18.28 -20.16
N GLY A 113 -0.27 18.38 -20.57
CA GLY A 113 0.75 17.34 -20.30
C GLY A 113 1.10 17.20 -18.81
N ARG A 114 1.05 18.28 -18.02
CA ARG A 114 1.24 18.24 -16.56
C ARG A 114 0.06 17.65 -15.81
N LEU A 115 -1.15 17.70 -16.37
CA LEU A 115 -2.37 17.21 -15.73
C LEU A 115 -2.77 15.80 -16.14
N GLU A 116 -2.43 15.35 -17.34
CA GLU A 116 -2.44 13.92 -17.65
C GLU A 116 -1.51 13.18 -16.68
N ALA A 117 -0.36 13.79 -16.36
CA ALA A 117 0.52 13.33 -15.29
C ALA A 117 -0.06 13.43 -13.87
N LEU A 118 -1.13 14.20 -13.63
CA LEU A 118 -1.86 14.28 -12.34
C LEU A 118 -3.07 13.34 -12.29
N ARG A 119 -3.77 13.15 -13.42
CA ARG A 119 -4.80 12.11 -13.62
C ARG A 119 -4.24 10.73 -13.33
N ASP A 120 -3.05 10.49 -13.84
CA ASP A 120 -2.32 9.26 -13.59
C ASP A 120 -1.85 9.18 -12.14
N GLN A 121 -1.62 10.29 -11.42
CA GLN A 121 -1.09 10.23 -10.06
C GLN A 121 -2.05 9.59 -9.05
N GLY A 122 -3.37 9.73 -9.17
CA GLY A 122 -4.29 9.08 -8.22
C GLY A 122 -4.28 7.55 -8.33
N SER A 123 -4.47 7.04 -9.54
CA SER A 123 -4.41 5.61 -9.86
C SER A 123 -3.00 5.06 -9.71
N LEU A 124 -1.97 5.82 -10.12
CA LEU A 124 -0.56 5.50 -9.89
C LEU A 124 -0.27 5.41 -8.40
N ARG A 125 -0.65 6.39 -7.58
CA ARG A 125 -0.40 6.35 -6.13
C ARG A 125 -1.02 5.10 -5.53
N GLN A 126 -2.31 4.84 -5.80
CA GLN A 126 -3.00 3.62 -5.35
C GLN A 126 -2.26 2.34 -5.80
N ARG A 127 -1.77 2.35 -7.03
CA ARG A 127 -0.99 1.26 -7.59
C ARG A 127 0.37 1.07 -6.91
N LEU A 128 1.12 2.14 -6.64
CA LEU A 128 2.41 2.09 -5.93
C LEU A 128 2.22 1.59 -4.49
N ILE A 129 1.15 2.03 -3.82
CA ILE A 129 0.76 1.52 -2.50
C ILE A 129 0.43 0.03 -2.55
N ALA A 130 -0.34 -0.41 -3.55
CA ALA A 130 -0.68 -1.81 -3.72
C ALA A 130 0.55 -2.69 -4.00
N ILE A 131 1.55 -2.17 -4.74
CA ILE A 131 2.84 -2.84 -4.96
C ILE A 131 3.56 -3.04 -3.62
N ALA A 132 3.75 -1.96 -2.84
CA ALA A 132 4.45 -2.03 -1.57
C ALA A 132 3.75 -2.95 -0.58
N ALA A 133 2.45 -2.79 -0.41
CA ALA A 133 1.65 -3.62 0.50
C ALA A 133 1.63 -5.10 0.10
N ARG A 134 1.77 -5.40 -1.20
CA ARG A 134 1.84 -6.78 -1.69
C ARG A 134 3.15 -7.44 -1.33
N VAL A 135 4.28 -6.78 -1.58
CA VAL A 135 5.61 -7.34 -1.27
C VAL A 135 5.81 -7.44 0.24
N ASN A 136 5.50 -6.35 0.94
CA ASN A 136 5.60 -6.27 2.38
C ASN A 136 4.51 -5.37 2.99
N PRO A 137 3.47 -5.95 3.59
CA PRO A 137 2.35 -5.18 4.12
C PRO A 137 2.69 -4.41 5.41
N THR A 138 3.84 -4.64 6.05
CA THR A 138 4.24 -3.88 7.24
C THR A 138 4.98 -2.60 6.89
N VAL A 139 5.40 -2.42 5.63
CA VAL A 139 6.15 -1.24 5.21
C VAL A 139 5.20 -0.06 5.00
N ASP A 140 5.59 1.11 5.50
CA ASP A 140 4.93 2.35 5.13
C ASP A 140 5.43 2.82 3.77
N ILE A 141 4.61 3.60 3.06
CA ILE A 141 5.00 4.18 1.77
C ILE A 141 4.73 5.69 1.73
N HIS A 142 5.73 6.44 1.31
CA HIS A 142 5.65 7.89 1.10
C HIS A 142 5.90 8.21 -0.39
N LEU A 143 5.08 9.08 -0.96
CA LEU A 143 5.04 9.35 -2.41
C LEU A 143 5.28 10.84 -2.72
N PRO A 144 6.48 11.38 -2.45
CA PRO A 144 6.79 12.78 -2.72
C PRO A 144 6.92 13.05 -4.23
N LYS A 145 6.69 14.30 -4.64
CA LYS A 145 6.84 14.74 -6.05
C LYS A 145 8.26 14.52 -6.59
N GLU A 146 9.24 14.87 -5.78
CA GLU A 146 10.66 14.72 -6.06
C GLU A 146 11.33 14.20 -4.78
N LEU A 147 12.36 13.37 -4.95
CA LEU A 147 13.10 12.78 -3.86
C LEU A 147 14.58 13.02 -4.10
N PHE A 148 15.27 13.53 -3.08
CA PHE A 148 16.71 13.74 -3.11
C PHE A 148 17.36 12.89 -2.03
N ALA A 149 18.46 12.24 -2.38
CA ALA A 149 19.25 11.43 -1.46
C ALA A 149 20.73 11.79 -1.60
N GLU A 150 21.51 11.48 -0.57
CA GLU A 150 22.95 11.64 -0.50
C GLU A 150 23.57 10.50 0.33
N GLY A 151 24.87 10.29 0.19
CA GLY A 151 25.63 9.32 0.98
C GLY A 151 25.96 8.00 0.28
N PRO A 152 26.55 7.03 1.02
CA PRO A 152 27.15 5.83 0.46
C PRO A 152 26.18 4.89 -0.28
N GLY A 153 24.88 4.94 0.05
CA GLY A 153 23.84 4.15 -0.62
C GLY A 153 23.76 4.43 -2.12
N LEU A 154 24.05 5.67 -2.54
CA LEU A 154 24.06 6.04 -3.96
C LEU A 154 25.12 5.27 -4.74
N ILE A 155 26.31 5.10 -4.16
CA ILE A 155 27.40 4.33 -4.79
C ILE A 155 27.03 2.84 -4.82
N ALA A 156 26.37 2.32 -3.78
CA ALA A 156 25.92 0.93 -3.75
C ALA A 156 24.90 0.60 -4.86
N SER A 157 23.99 1.55 -5.16
CA SER A 157 23.02 1.51 -6.26
C SER A 157 23.61 1.90 -7.63
N GLY A 158 24.91 2.22 -7.68
CA GLY A 158 25.67 2.39 -8.91
C GLY A 158 25.86 3.79 -9.44
N LEU A 159 25.62 4.81 -8.61
CA LEU A 159 26.02 6.18 -8.92
C LEU A 159 27.53 6.40 -8.66
N LYS A 160 28.09 7.38 -9.37
CA LYS A 160 29.53 7.69 -9.31
C LYS A 160 29.96 8.49 -8.09
N SER A 161 29.02 9.12 -7.38
CA SER A 161 29.30 9.92 -6.18
C SER A 161 28.23 9.75 -5.13
N SER A 162 28.56 10.17 -3.90
CA SER A 162 27.65 10.25 -2.75
C SER A 162 26.98 11.61 -2.63
N ASP A 163 27.15 12.50 -3.60
CA ASP A 163 26.61 13.86 -3.54
C ASP A 163 25.09 13.84 -3.61
N ARG A 164 24.47 14.90 -3.07
CA ARG A 164 23.03 15.06 -3.14
C ARG A 164 22.54 15.09 -4.57
N THR A 165 21.69 14.14 -4.91
CA THR A 165 21.11 14.00 -6.25
C THR A 165 19.65 13.59 -6.15
N GLU A 166 18.89 13.85 -7.21
CA GLU A 166 17.52 13.35 -7.32
C GLU A 166 17.55 11.84 -7.58
N VAL A 167 16.74 11.10 -6.85
CA VAL A 167 16.64 9.64 -6.94
C VAL A 167 15.20 9.19 -7.17
N ALA A 168 15.06 8.01 -7.76
CA ALA A 168 13.74 7.43 -8.05
C ALA A 168 13.02 6.99 -6.76
N GLY A 169 13.75 6.36 -5.85
CA GLY A 169 13.22 5.83 -4.61
C GLY A 169 14.32 5.58 -3.59
N MET A 170 13.89 5.26 -2.37
CA MET A 170 14.75 4.72 -1.34
C MET A 170 13.93 3.93 -0.32
N TYR A 171 14.52 2.87 0.21
CA TYR A 171 14.07 2.21 1.42
C TYR A 171 14.91 2.66 2.63
N GLU A 172 14.23 3.05 3.71
CA GLU A 172 14.86 3.44 4.97
C GLU A 172 14.64 2.35 6.04
N PRO A 173 15.61 1.44 6.26
CA PRO A 173 15.44 0.30 7.16
C PRO A 173 15.03 0.69 8.59
N MET A 174 15.58 1.80 9.10
CA MET A 174 15.31 2.29 10.45
C MET A 174 13.89 2.82 10.65
N LYS A 175 13.25 3.30 9.57
CA LYS A 175 11.86 3.79 9.58
C LYS A 175 10.88 2.76 9.04
N HIS A 176 11.37 1.66 8.48
CA HIS A 176 10.57 0.71 7.72
C HIS A 176 9.66 1.40 6.69
N LEU A 177 10.25 2.35 5.96
CA LEU A 177 9.57 3.25 5.04
C LEU A 177 10.15 3.11 3.64
N VAL A 178 9.27 2.92 2.66
CA VAL A 178 9.59 3.03 1.23
C VAL A 178 9.19 4.43 0.78
N THR A 179 10.12 5.17 0.20
CA THR A 179 9.82 6.47 -0.42
C THR A 179 10.01 6.36 -1.92
N VAL A 180 8.97 6.68 -2.70
CA VAL A 180 9.02 6.62 -4.18
C VAL A 180 8.66 7.99 -4.75
N SER A 181 9.57 8.54 -5.55
CA SER A 181 9.33 9.76 -6.30
C SER A 181 8.22 9.54 -7.32
N ILE A 182 7.19 10.39 -7.32
CA ILE A 182 6.14 10.37 -8.35
C ILE A 182 6.55 11.18 -9.60
N SER A 183 7.78 11.70 -9.65
CA SER A 183 8.36 12.37 -10.80
C SER A 183 8.28 11.50 -12.06
N PRO A 184 7.88 12.04 -13.23
CA PRO A 184 7.82 11.29 -14.50
C PRO A 184 9.17 10.91 -15.08
N ARG A 185 10.26 11.43 -14.49
CA ARG A 185 11.63 11.10 -14.93
C ARG A 185 12.03 9.66 -14.62
N PHE A 186 11.29 9.01 -13.72
CA PHE A 186 11.58 7.65 -13.26
C PHE A 186 10.42 6.70 -13.57
N ASP A 187 10.76 5.42 -13.69
CA ASP A 187 9.77 4.35 -13.79
C ASP A 187 9.21 4.02 -12.40
N ARG A 188 8.18 4.75 -11.96
CA ARG A 188 7.70 4.68 -10.58
C ARG A 188 7.21 3.29 -10.16
N GLU A 189 6.63 2.51 -11.07
CA GLU A 189 6.21 1.13 -10.74
C GLU A 189 7.43 0.23 -10.52
N ASP A 190 8.42 0.30 -11.41
CA ASP A 190 9.69 -0.44 -11.26
C ASP A 190 10.37 -0.06 -9.93
N THR A 191 10.42 1.24 -9.63
CA THR A 191 10.95 1.75 -8.36
C THR A 191 10.16 1.24 -7.16
N ALA A 192 8.82 1.23 -7.20
CA ALA A 192 8.05 0.69 -6.08
C ALA A 192 8.32 -0.80 -5.86
N TRP A 193 8.48 -1.60 -6.91
CA TRP A 193 8.89 -3.01 -6.76
C TRP A 193 10.31 -3.14 -6.18
N HIS A 194 11.24 -2.32 -6.67
CA HIS A 194 12.64 -2.29 -6.23
C HIS A 194 12.76 -1.93 -4.75
N GLU A 195 12.20 -0.79 -4.33
CA GLU A 195 12.31 -0.36 -2.93
C GLU A 195 11.55 -1.28 -1.98
N SER A 196 10.43 -1.85 -2.42
CA SER A 196 9.68 -2.80 -1.61
C SER A 196 10.43 -4.12 -1.43
N TRP A 197 11.27 -4.53 -2.40
CA TRP A 197 12.15 -5.67 -2.24
C TRP A 197 13.14 -5.47 -1.08
N HIS A 198 13.77 -4.29 -0.99
CA HIS A 198 14.71 -4.00 0.11
C HIS A 198 14.08 -4.16 1.50
N SER A 199 12.75 -3.95 1.60
CA SER A 199 12.02 -4.13 2.86
C SER A 199 11.93 -5.58 3.37
N ILE A 200 12.13 -6.59 2.51
CA ILE A 200 12.04 -8.02 2.86
C ILE A 200 13.40 -8.73 2.90
N GLU A 201 14.48 -8.08 2.51
CA GLU A 201 15.83 -8.66 2.54
C GLU A 201 16.26 -9.16 3.92
N PRO A 202 15.92 -8.49 5.05
CA PRO A 202 16.26 -8.97 6.39
C PRO A 202 15.69 -10.35 6.72
N VAL A 203 14.58 -10.75 6.09
CA VAL A 203 13.94 -12.04 6.32
C VAL A 203 14.28 -13.11 5.30
N LEU A 204 15.19 -12.86 4.37
CA LEU A 204 15.71 -13.93 3.51
C LEU A 204 16.52 -14.92 4.35
N SER A 205 16.35 -16.22 4.11
CA SER A 205 17.23 -17.24 4.70
C SER A 205 18.61 -17.18 4.08
N GLU A 206 19.63 -17.69 4.77
CA GLU A 206 21.00 -17.74 4.24
C GLU A 206 21.08 -18.53 2.91
N LYS A 207 20.27 -19.58 2.76
CA LYS A 207 20.16 -20.32 1.49
C LYS A 207 19.58 -19.44 0.37
N GLU A 208 18.54 -18.66 0.66
CA GLU A 208 17.93 -17.75 -0.31
C GLU A 208 18.90 -16.64 -0.71
N LYS A 209 19.59 -16.02 0.27
CA LYS A 209 20.64 -15.02 0.01
C LYS A 209 21.76 -15.59 -0.85
N ALA A 210 22.27 -16.79 -0.54
CA ALA A 210 23.33 -17.43 -1.31
C ALA A 210 22.91 -17.76 -2.76
N THR A 211 21.66 -18.22 -2.96
CA THR A 211 21.10 -18.44 -4.30
C THR A 211 21.04 -17.15 -5.10
N LEU A 212 20.54 -16.06 -4.50
CA LEU A 212 20.44 -14.75 -5.15
C LEU A 212 21.81 -14.16 -5.46
N GLN A 213 22.75 -14.20 -4.51
CA GLN A 213 24.12 -13.73 -4.68
C GLN A 213 24.83 -14.46 -5.82
N ARG A 214 24.63 -15.77 -5.95
CA ARG A 214 25.22 -16.57 -7.04
C ARG A 214 24.66 -16.16 -8.40
N ALA A 215 23.35 -15.89 -8.48
CA ALA A 215 22.70 -15.49 -9.72
C ALA A 215 22.98 -14.03 -10.12
N PHE A 216 23.17 -13.16 -9.13
CA PHE A 216 23.36 -11.72 -9.33
C PHE A 216 24.58 -11.19 -8.56
N PRO A 217 25.81 -11.63 -8.89
CA PRO A 217 27.01 -11.26 -8.12
C PRO A 217 27.30 -9.75 -8.21
N THR A 218 27.97 -9.18 -7.22
CA THR A 218 28.46 -7.79 -7.30
C THR A 218 29.31 -7.59 -8.56
N ASN A 219 29.16 -6.44 -9.23
CA ASN A 219 30.00 -6.05 -10.35
C ASN A 219 30.60 -4.64 -10.14
N SER A 220 31.31 -4.11 -11.13
CA SER A 220 31.93 -2.78 -11.09
C SER A 220 30.96 -1.62 -10.91
N HIS A 221 29.66 -1.85 -11.09
CA HIS A 221 28.64 -0.81 -11.11
C HIS A 221 27.63 -0.93 -9.99
N MET A 222 27.44 -2.08 -9.36
CA MET A 222 26.32 -2.28 -8.44
C MET A 222 26.57 -3.46 -7.51
N THR A 223 26.15 -3.32 -6.25
CA THR A 223 26.19 -4.42 -5.28
C THR A 223 25.23 -5.53 -5.68
N SER A 224 25.51 -6.76 -5.23
CA SER A 224 24.60 -7.90 -5.49
C SER A 224 23.18 -7.63 -5.02
N THR A 225 23.01 -7.06 -3.82
CA THR A 225 21.73 -6.67 -3.23
C THR A 225 20.90 -5.80 -4.18
N GLU A 226 21.49 -4.73 -4.70
CA GLU A 226 20.85 -3.82 -5.65
C GLU A 226 20.57 -4.50 -7.00
N ARG A 227 21.47 -5.37 -7.47
CA ARG A 227 21.23 -6.18 -8.68
C ARG A 227 20.03 -7.12 -8.53
N VAL A 228 19.84 -7.69 -7.35
CA VAL A 228 18.68 -8.53 -7.06
C VAL A 228 17.40 -7.69 -7.07
N ALA A 229 17.40 -6.53 -6.43
CA ALA A 229 16.24 -5.63 -6.41
C ALA A 229 15.81 -5.20 -7.83
N VAL A 230 16.78 -4.83 -8.69
CA VAL A 230 16.52 -4.52 -10.11
C VAL A 230 15.94 -5.73 -10.85
N ALA A 231 16.52 -6.92 -10.63
CA ALA A 231 16.05 -8.14 -11.28
C ALA A 231 14.62 -8.50 -10.84
N PHE A 232 14.33 -8.37 -9.55
CA PHE A 232 13.01 -8.58 -9.00
C PHE A 232 12.00 -7.58 -9.57
N ALA A 233 12.32 -6.28 -9.61
CA ALA A 233 11.42 -5.25 -10.12
C ALA A 233 11.00 -5.51 -11.57
N ARG A 234 11.98 -5.80 -12.43
CA ARG A 234 11.74 -6.16 -13.83
C ARG A 234 10.89 -7.42 -13.96
N TRP A 235 11.23 -8.46 -13.21
CA TRP A 235 10.49 -9.71 -13.23
C TRP A 235 9.04 -9.51 -12.72
N ALA A 236 8.85 -8.81 -11.60
CA ALA A 236 7.56 -8.57 -10.99
C ALA A 236 6.65 -7.72 -11.89
N LYS A 237 7.21 -6.70 -12.54
CA LYS A 237 6.49 -5.86 -13.50
C LYS A 237 6.03 -6.64 -14.73
N LEU A 238 6.87 -7.52 -15.28
CA LEU A 238 6.49 -8.42 -16.37
C LEU A 238 5.45 -9.43 -15.92
N ARG A 239 5.64 -10.03 -14.75
CA ARG A 239 4.71 -10.97 -14.14
C ARG A 239 3.34 -10.34 -13.92
N ASP A 240 3.26 -9.11 -13.44
CA ASP A 240 1.98 -8.46 -13.13
C ASP A 240 1.15 -8.15 -14.37
N ARG A 241 1.81 -7.95 -15.52
CA ARG A 241 1.16 -7.75 -16.83
C ARG A 241 0.60 -9.03 -17.44
N LEU A 242 0.99 -10.21 -16.93
CA LEU A 242 0.48 -11.49 -17.44
C LEU A 242 -0.93 -11.75 -16.87
N PRO A 243 -1.95 -11.97 -17.73
CA PRO A 243 -3.30 -12.25 -17.29
C PRO A 243 -3.37 -13.49 -16.40
N GLN A 244 -4.43 -13.58 -15.59
CA GLN A 244 -4.69 -14.80 -14.80
C GLN A 244 -5.32 -15.91 -15.65
N GLY A 245 -5.92 -15.58 -16.79
CA GLY A 245 -6.64 -16.52 -17.66
C GLY A 245 -8.05 -16.79 -17.15
N GLU A 246 -9.02 -16.63 -18.05
CA GLU A 246 -10.44 -16.77 -17.71
C GLU A 246 -10.83 -18.26 -17.66
N ASN A 247 -10.23 -19.06 -18.54
CA ASN A 247 -10.46 -20.51 -18.61
C ASN A 247 -9.21 -21.35 -18.27
N ARG A 248 -9.41 -22.68 -18.15
CA ARG A 248 -8.36 -23.62 -17.74
C ARG A 248 -7.18 -23.68 -18.71
N LYS A 249 -7.40 -23.52 -20.02
CA LYS A 249 -6.35 -23.55 -21.04
C LYS A 249 -5.50 -22.28 -20.98
N GLU A 250 -6.13 -21.12 -20.87
CA GLU A 250 -5.45 -19.84 -20.68
C GLU A 250 -4.66 -19.80 -19.38
N ARG A 251 -5.25 -20.26 -18.27
CA ARG A 251 -4.52 -20.38 -16.99
C ARG A 251 -3.26 -21.22 -17.14
N ALA A 252 -3.36 -22.39 -17.81
CA ALA A 252 -2.20 -23.25 -18.05
C ALA A 252 -1.16 -22.58 -18.95
N ALA A 253 -1.59 -21.83 -19.98
CA ALA A 253 -0.68 -21.08 -20.85
C ALA A 253 0.03 -19.94 -20.10
N TYR A 254 -0.69 -19.16 -19.28
CA TYR A 254 -0.10 -18.08 -18.50
C TYR A 254 0.80 -18.59 -17.38
N VAL A 255 0.51 -19.74 -16.77
CA VAL A 255 1.44 -20.41 -15.83
C VAL A 255 2.76 -20.74 -16.53
N LYS A 256 2.71 -21.35 -17.73
CA LYS A 256 3.94 -21.63 -18.51
C LYS A 256 4.70 -20.36 -18.89
N LEU A 257 3.99 -19.29 -19.25
CA LEU A 257 4.63 -18.00 -19.57
C LEU A 257 5.29 -17.37 -18.34
N ARG A 258 4.69 -17.50 -17.15
CA ARG A 258 5.30 -17.05 -15.88
C ARG A 258 6.54 -17.84 -15.54
N GLU A 259 6.47 -19.16 -15.68
CA GLU A 259 7.62 -20.06 -15.47
C GLU A 259 8.76 -19.77 -16.46
N ALA A 260 8.45 -19.26 -17.66
CA ALA A 260 9.42 -18.87 -18.68
C ALA A 260 10.00 -17.46 -18.52
N LEU A 261 9.55 -16.67 -17.53
CA LEU A 261 10.10 -15.32 -17.27
C LEU A 261 11.55 -15.35 -16.79
N LEU A 262 12.02 -16.50 -16.32
CA LEU A 262 13.40 -16.77 -15.97
C LEU A 262 13.85 -18.06 -16.67
N THR A 263 15.15 -18.22 -16.91
CA THR A 263 15.66 -19.45 -17.51
C THR A 263 15.49 -20.63 -16.56
N ALA A 264 15.47 -21.86 -17.08
CA ALA A 264 15.33 -23.06 -16.25
C ALA A 264 16.42 -23.18 -15.17
N GLU A 265 17.62 -22.70 -15.48
CA GLU A 265 18.77 -22.60 -14.56
C GLU A 265 18.55 -21.62 -13.41
N GLN A 266 17.63 -20.67 -13.59
CA GLN A 266 17.23 -19.66 -12.60
C GLN A 266 15.93 -20.04 -11.85
N LYS A 267 15.44 -21.28 -11.98
CA LYS A 267 14.25 -21.74 -11.24
C LYS A 267 14.30 -21.44 -9.73
N PRO A 268 15.42 -21.67 -9.01
CA PRO A 268 15.51 -21.34 -7.59
C PRO A 268 15.38 -19.83 -7.30
N VAL A 269 15.80 -18.95 -8.22
CA VAL A 269 15.59 -17.50 -8.12
C VAL A 269 14.11 -17.17 -8.31
N GLY A 270 13.47 -17.78 -9.32
CA GLY A 270 12.04 -17.60 -9.58
C GLY A 270 11.18 -17.97 -8.39
N GLU A 271 11.50 -19.05 -7.68
CA GLU A 271 10.79 -19.44 -6.45
C GLU A 271 10.90 -18.37 -5.35
N ILE A 272 12.05 -17.70 -5.24
CA ILE A 272 12.23 -16.61 -4.26
C ILE A 272 11.46 -15.37 -4.68
N PHE A 273 11.50 -15.01 -5.97
CA PHE A 273 10.76 -13.87 -6.51
C PHE A 273 9.24 -14.06 -6.41
N GLU A 274 8.72 -15.26 -6.66
CA GLU A 274 7.31 -15.57 -6.45
C GLU A 274 6.90 -15.43 -4.97
N LYS A 275 7.75 -15.90 -4.03
CA LYS A 275 7.52 -15.69 -2.58
C LYS A 275 7.54 -14.22 -2.17
N ALA A 276 8.32 -13.37 -2.85
CA ALA A 276 8.29 -11.93 -2.61
C ALA A 276 6.99 -11.33 -3.16
N TYR A 277 6.65 -11.66 -4.41
CA TYR A 277 5.50 -11.11 -5.12
C TYR A 277 4.14 -11.55 -4.57
N ASP A 278 4.03 -12.76 -4.03
CA ASP A 278 2.80 -13.23 -3.38
C ASP A 278 2.66 -12.78 -1.89
N GLY A 279 3.67 -12.06 -1.39
CA GLY A 279 3.77 -11.54 -0.03
C GLY A 279 4.20 -12.58 1.01
N SER A 280 4.70 -13.75 0.63
CA SER A 280 5.21 -14.77 1.57
C SER A 280 6.40 -14.29 2.37
N LEU A 281 7.32 -13.56 1.75
CA LEU A 281 8.44 -12.95 2.48
C LEU A 281 7.97 -11.78 3.35
N GLY A 282 7.03 -10.96 2.89
CA GLY A 282 6.36 -9.95 3.73
C GLY A 282 5.71 -10.55 4.99
N ARG A 283 5.12 -11.76 4.91
CA ARG A 283 4.62 -12.48 6.09
C ARG A 283 5.73 -12.84 7.08
N ARG A 284 6.89 -13.30 6.60
CA ARG A 284 8.06 -13.56 7.47
C ARG A 284 8.53 -12.27 8.13
N MET A 285 8.51 -11.16 7.40
CA MET A 285 8.83 -9.82 7.93
C MET A 285 7.88 -9.45 9.06
N SER A 286 6.58 -9.66 8.87
CA SER A 286 5.57 -9.41 9.91
C SER A 286 5.85 -10.20 11.21
N VAL A 287 6.20 -11.48 11.09
CA VAL A 287 6.55 -12.32 12.25
C VAL A 287 7.85 -11.84 12.91
N MET A 288 8.87 -11.51 12.12
CA MET A 288 10.14 -10.99 12.64
C MET A 288 9.92 -9.68 13.40
N MET A 289 9.14 -8.74 12.85
CA MET A 289 8.86 -7.45 13.49
C MET A 289 8.06 -7.60 14.77
N ALA A 290 7.08 -8.50 14.81
CA ALA A 290 6.31 -8.80 16.02
C ALA A 290 7.21 -9.32 17.16
N ASN A 291 8.26 -10.09 16.83
CA ASN A 291 9.18 -10.65 17.81
C ASN A 291 10.31 -9.68 18.22
N ALA A 292 10.84 -8.91 17.28
CA ALA A 292 12.04 -8.09 17.49
C ALA A 292 11.74 -6.68 18.02
N ASN A 293 10.58 -6.10 17.67
CA ASN A 293 10.23 -4.73 18.02
C ASN A 293 8.72 -4.57 18.29
N PRO A 294 8.20 -5.16 19.39
CA PRO A 294 6.78 -4.98 19.75
C PRO A 294 6.40 -3.51 19.95
N ALA A 295 7.35 -2.65 20.33
CA ALA A 295 7.16 -1.22 20.49
C ALA A 295 7.07 -0.41 19.17
N PHE A 296 7.62 -0.92 18.05
CA PHE A 296 7.50 -0.27 16.74
C PHE A 296 6.08 -0.42 16.19
N LEU A 297 5.44 -1.56 16.42
CA LEU A 297 3.99 -1.77 16.21
C LEU A 297 3.12 -1.04 17.25
N ALA A 298 3.68 -0.66 18.41
CA ALA A 298 2.99 0.12 19.43
C ALA A 298 3.09 1.64 19.22
N LYS A 299 4.02 2.14 18.38
CA LYS A 299 4.06 3.57 18.00
C LYS A 299 2.88 3.97 17.11
N SER A 300 2.22 3.02 16.46
CA SER A 300 0.90 3.19 15.84
C SER A 300 -0.27 3.08 16.84
N GLN A 301 0.00 2.86 18.14
CA GLN A 301 -1.00 2.80 19.23
C GLN A 301 -0.97 3.99 20.21
N SER A 302 -0.06 4.96 20.11
CA SER A 302 0.00 6.06 21.08
C SER A 302 -0.92 7.25 20.74
N GLN A 303 -2.23 7.04 20.79
CA GLN A 303 -3.18 8.05 21.28
C GLN A 303 -4.36 7.35 21.96
N ARG A 304 -4.18 7.00 23.23
CA ARG A 304 -5.29 6.93 24.19
C ARG A 304 -4.93 7.79 25.39
N PRO A 305 -5.76 8.77 25.76
CA PRO A 305 -5.60 9.46 27.02
C PRO A 305 -5.83 8.45 28.16
N SER A 306 -4.90 8.43 29.11
CA SER A 306 -5.05 7.76 30.39
C SER A 306 -6.23 8.36 31.13
N ALA A 307 -7.30 7.58 31.32
CA ALA A 307 -8.40 7.96 32.18
C ALA A 307 -7.90 8.04 33.62
N THR A 308 -7.85 9.25 34.14
CA THR A 308 -7.61 9.58 35.54
C THR A 308 -8.65 8.87 36.40
N LYS A 309 -8.19 8.06 37.35
CA LYS A 309 -9.02 7.55 38.46
C LYS A 309 -9.57 8.75 39.23
N SER A 310 -10.89 8.92 39.24
CA SER A 310 -11.59 9.60 40.33
C SER A 310 -12.24 8.53 41.20
N LEU A 311 -11.78 8.47 42.46
CA LEU A 311 -12.47 7.82 43.56
C LEU A 311 -13.40 8.84 44.22
N ASP A 312 -14.36 8.28 44.94
CA ASP A 312 -15.23 8.88 45.97
C ASP A 312 -16.43 9.70 45.46
N THR A 313 -17.65 9.58 45.99
CA THR A 313 -18.27 8.73 47.04
C THR A 313 -19.80 8.91 46.95
N ASN A 314 -20.55 7.89 47.37
CA ASN A 314 -21.87 7.92 48.02
C ASN A 314 -23.06 8.68 47.41
N SER A 315 -24.14 7.95 47.10
CA SER A 315 -25.20 7.73 48.11
C SER A 315 -26.30 6.79 47.60
N GLU A 316 -26.71 5.92 48.51
CA GLU A 316 -27.82 4.98 48.45
C GLU A 316 -29.17 5.64 48.14
N ALA A 317 -30.08 4.91 47.47
CA ALA A 317 -31.42 4.59 47.99
C ALA A 317 -32.26 3.73 47.01
N ILE A 318 -32.38 2.43 47.33
CA ILE A 318 -33.65 1.73 47.63
C ILE A 318 -34.85 1.92 46.65
N ARG A 319 -35.22 0.86 45.88
CA ARG A 319 -36.48 0.05 46.04
C ARG A 319 -36.78 -0.92 44.86
N ALA A 320 -36.69 -2.20 45.19
CA ALA A 320 -37.60 -3.35 44.96
C ALA A 320 -38.18 -3.74 43.57
N PRO A 321 -38.41 -5.06 43.33
CA PRO A 321 -38.79 -5.64 42.05
C PRO A 321 -40.29 -5.95 41.95
N VAL A 322 -40.84 -6.01 40.73
CA VAL A 322 -42.18 -6.60 40.48
C VAL A 322 -42.12 -7.64 39.37
N LYS A 323 -42.58 -8.85 39.72
CA LYS A 323 -42.74 -10.03 38.87
C LYS A 323 -44.10 -10.07 38.18
N SER A 324 -44.12 -10.77 37.04
CA SER A 324 -45.26 -11.43 36.37
C SER A 324 -46.23 -10.50 35.61
N ALA A 325 -46.75 -10.84 34.43
CA ALA A 325 -47.42 -12.10 34.13
C ALA A 325 -47.35 -12.53 32.65
N ARG A 326 -47.51 -13.85 32.53
CA ARG A 326 -47.59 -14.74 31.37
C ARG A 326 -48.94 -14.58 30.66
N ARG A 327 -48.97 -14.56 29.31
CA ARG A 327 -50.12 -15.10 28.56
C ARG A 327 -49.74 -15.53 27.13
N THR A 328 -49.73 -16.85 26.96
CA THR A 328 -49.87 -17.60 25.72
C THR A 328 -51.21 -17.28 25.03
N ARG A 329 -51.28 -17.28 23.67
CA ARG A 329 -51.89 -18.36 22.84
C ARG A 329 -52.14 -17.94 21.36
N ARG A 330 -51.81 -18.89 20.46
CA ARG A 330 -52.56 -19.37 19.26
C ARG A 330 -52.56 -18.59 17.91
N ASN A 331 -51.84 -19.20 16.96
CA ASN A 331 -52.22 -19.73 15.64
C ASN A 331 -53.34 -19.11 14.76
N ARG A 332 -53.02 -19.20 13.45
CA ARG A 332 -53.83 -19.24 12.22
C ARG A 332 -54.18 -17.89 11.58
N ARG A 333 -53.54 -17.61 10.43
CA ARG A 333 -54.07 -18.00 9.13
C ARG A 333 -52.95 -18.36 8.17
#